data_AF-A0A3A0BW27-F1
#
_entry.id   AF-A0A3A0BW27-F1
#
_cell.length_a   1.000
_cell.length_b   1.000
_cell.length_c   1.000
_cell.angle_alpha   90.00
_cell.angle_beta   90.00
_cell.angle_gamma   90.00
#
_symmetry.space_group_name_H-M   'P 1'
#
loop_
_entity.id
_entity.type
_entity.pdbx_description
1 polymer ?
#
loop_
_entity_poly.entity_id
_entity_poly.type
_entity_poly.pdbx_seq_one_letter_code
_entity_poly.pdbx_strand_id
1 'polypeptide(L)'
;MALKDPKYDKPIQLRKTRRPKQLAVINQAGCTGCMVCIDFCPPDCILVVPGPDPENPTVHKLVEVDLTLCIGCTLCAKYCPWETISMLEFNEAYNKAEEWTIRTVLGEIVEPVPTTAGAPARRAAHAEAE
;
A
#
# COMPACT_ATOMS: atom_id res chain seq x y z
N MET A 1 32.19 16.80 9.11
CA MET A 1 31.94 18.22 9.43
C MET A 1 30.47 18.51 9.18
N ALA A 2 29.67 18.55 10.25
CA ALA A 2 28.26 18.92 10.18
C ALA A 2 28.16 20.44 10.00
N LEU A 3 27.43 20.88 8.98
CA LEU A 3 27.11 22.30 8.77
C LEU A 3 26.28 22.78 9.96
N LYS A 4 26.82 23.75 10.69
CA LYS A 4 26.19 24.34 11.88
C LYS A 4 25.51 25.63 11.46
N ASP A 5 24.20 25.58 11.24
CA ASP A 5 23.38 26.78 11.22
C ASP A 5 23.07 27.21 12.68
N PRO A 6 23.46 28.43 13.11
CA PRO A 6 23.43 28.87 14.52
C PRO A 6 22.03 29.11 15.10
N LYS A 7 20.97 28.64 14.43
CA LYS A 7 19.57 28.93 14.80
C LYS A 7 18.75 27.70 15.18
N TYR A 8 19.28 26.49 15.06
CA TYR A 8 18.54 25.25 15.35
C TYR A 8 19.42 24.22 16.09
N ASP A 9 19.81 24.54 17.32
CA ASP A 9 20.47 23.63 18.28
C ASP A 9 19.49 22.70 19.00
N LYS A 10 18.48 22.18 18.30
CA LYS A 10 17.60 21.15 18.86
C LYS A 10 17.99 19.79 18.28
N PRO A 11 18.33 18.79 19.11
CA PRO A 11 18.52 17.44 18.61
C PRO A 11 17.23 17.02 17.91
N ILE A 12 17.33 16.62 16.64
CA ILE A 12 16.21 16.05 15.89
C ILE A 12 15.90 14.72 16.56
N GLN A 13 15.01 14.75 17.56
CA GLN A 13 14.53 13.55 18.19
C GLN A 13 13.58 12.88 17.21
N LEU A 14 14.10 11.91 16.46
CA LEU A 14 13.31 11.02 15.62
C LEU A 14 12.34 10.28 16.54
N ARG A 15 11.11 10.78 16.61
CA ARG A 15 10.04 10.17 17.40
C ARG A 15 9.83 8.77 16.84
N LYS A 16 10.10 7.75 17.66
CA LYS A 16 9.88 6.33 17.32
C LYS A 16 8.49 6.19 16.69
N THR A 17 8.43 5.94 15.38
CA THR A 17 7.18 5.91 14.63
C THR A 17 6.32 4.79 15.19
N ARG A 18 5.19 5.16 15.80
CA ARG A 18 4.19 4.17 16.21
C ARG A 18 3.65 3.52 14.94
N ARG A 19 3.33 2.22 15.02
CA ARG A 19 2.65 1.54 13.93
C ARG A 19 1.38 2.32 13.56
N PRO A 20 1.16 2.62 12.28
CA PRO A 20 -0.06 3.30 11.85
C PRO A 20 -1.26 2.40 12.14
N LYS A 21 -2.39 3.01 12.52
CA LYS A 21 -3.63 2.26 12.77
C LYS A 21 -4.20 1.67 11.48
N GLN A 22 -4.06 2.41 10.39
CA GLN A 22 -4.59 2.06 9.09
C GLN A 22 -3.54 2.26 8.01
N LEU A 23 -3.64 1.46 6.95
CA LEU A 23 -2.77 1.49 5.79
C LEU A 23 -3.60 1.66 4.53
N ALA A 24 -3.01 2.27 3.51
CA ALA A 24 -3.65 2.45 2.22
C ALA A 24 -3.44 1.21 1.35
N VAL A 25 -4.53 0.66 0.81
CA VAL A 25 -4.51 -0.43 -0.17
C VAL A 25 -5.20 0.04 -1.44
N ILE A 26 -4.53 -0.12 -2.58
CA ILE A 26 -5.05 0.30 -3.88
C ILE A 26 -5.69 -0.90 -4.57
N ASN A 27 -6.95 -0.74 -4.99
CA ASN A 27 -7.60 -1.72 -5.84
C ASN A 27 -7.17 -1.54 -7.29
N GLN A 28 -6.41 -2.51 -7.81
CA GLN A 28 -5.88 -2.44 -9.16
C GLN A 28 -6.92 -2.60 -10.26
N ALA A 29 -8.08 -3.21 -9.97
CA ALA A 29 -9.16 -3.34 -10.93
C ALA A 29 -9.74 -2.00 -11.35
N GLY A 30 -9.70 -0.99 -10.47
CA GLY A 30 -10.17 0.37 -10.79
C GLY A 30 -9.04 1.38 -11.02
N CYS A 31 -7.80 1.04 -10.70
CA CYS A 31 -6.68 1.96 -10.83
C CYS A 31 -6.33 2.16 -12.30
N THR A 32 -6.19 3.42 -12.73
CA THR A 32 -5.84 3.79 -14.11
C THR A 32 -4.39 4.25 -14.26
N GLY A 33 -3.63 4.32 -13.16
CA GLY A 33 -2.25 4.80 -13.19
C GLY A 33 -2.10 6.30 -13.39
N CYS A 34 -3.07 7.11 -12.96
CA CYS A 34 -3.00 8.58 -13.07
C CYS A 34 -1.86 9.24 -12.24
N MET A 35 -1.21 8.48 -11.34
CA MET A 35 -0.05 8.90 -10.52
C MET A 35 -0.27 10.07 -9.54
N VAL A 36 -1.46 10.68 -9.50
CA VAL A 36 -1.80 11.77 -8.57
C VAL A 36 -1.51 11.41 -7.11
N CYS A 37 -1.75 10.16 -6.71
CA CYS A 37 -1.50 9.71 -5.34
C CYS A 37 -0.03 9.74 -4.92
N ILE A 38 0.91 9.61 -5.87
CA ILE A 38 2.35 9.64 -5.61
C ILE A 38 2.74 11.04 -5.13
N ASP A 39 2.32 12.09 -5.85
CA ASP A 39 2.65 13.48 -5.52
C ASP A 39 2.17 13.92 -4.13
N PHE A 40 1.12 13.28 -3.61
CA PHE A 40 0.55 13.59 -2.31
C PHE A 40 1.04 12.69 -1.17
N CYS A 41 1.91 11.71 -1.43
CA CYS A 41 2.37 10.76 -0.43
C CYS A 41 3.57 11.32 0.36
N PRO A 42 3.43 11.73 1.64
CA PRO A 42 4.54 12.32 2.39
C PRO A 42 5.77 11.42 2.58
N PRO A 43 5.63 10.08 2.77
CA PRO A 43 6.77 9.18 2.84
C PRO A 43 7.18 8.60 1.47
N ASP A 44 6.57 9.05 0.36
CA ASP A 44 6.83 8.53 -0.99
C ASP A 44 6.73 6.99 -1.11
N CYS A 45 5.76 6.39 -0.40
CA CYS A 45 5.62 4.93 -0.32
C CYS A 45 4.79 4.32 -1.46
N ILE A 46 4.54 5.04 -2.55
CA ILE A 46 3.70 4.57 -3.67
C ILE A 46 4.57 4.38 -4.90
N LEU A 47 4.53 3.18 -5.48
CA LEU A 47 5.38 2.76 -6.59
C LEU A 47 4.55 2.53 -7.84
N VAL A 48 5.12 2.84 -9.00
CA VAL A 48 4.53 2.53 -10.30
C VAL A 48 4.85 1.09 -10.66
N VAL A 49 3.82 0.31 -11.01
CA VAL A 49 3.95 -1.08 -11.44
C VAL A 49 3.48 -1.23 -12.89
N PRO A 50 4.04 -2.20 -13.66
CA PRO A 50 3.56 -2.49 -15.01
C PRO A 50 2.09 -2.94 -14.99
N GLY A 51 1.42 -2.75 -16.12
CA GLY A 51 0.02 -3.13 -16.26
C GLY A 51 -0.25 -4.63 -16.21
N PRO A 52 -1.53 -5.04 -16.10
CA PRO A 52 -1.93 -6.44 -16.04
C PRO A 52 -1.68 -7.19 -17.35
N ASP A 53 -1.60 -6.49 -18.48
CA ASP A 53 -1.41 -7.10 -19.80
C ASP A 53 0.07 -7.51 -20.02
N PRO A 54 0.38 -8.81 -20.14
CA PRO A 54 1.75 -9.28 -20.32
C PRO A 54 2.32 -8.92 -21.70
N GLU A 55 1.47 -8.79 -22.72
CA GLU A 55 1.86 -8.44 -24.08
C GLU A 55 2.14 -6.94 -24.22
N ASN A 56 1.54 -6.11 -23.37
CA ASN A 56 1.74 -4.66 -23.40
C ASN A 56 1.76 -4.04 -21.99
N PRO A 57 2.82 -4.30 -21.20
CA PRO A 57 2.91 -3.84 -19.82
C PRO A 57 3.04 -2.31 -19.68
N THR A 58 3.22 -1.60 -20.80
CA THR A 58 3.44 -0.14 -20.83
C THR A 58 2.14 0.66 -20.97
N VAL A 59 1.08 0.07 -21.54
CA VAL A 59 -0.14 0.80 -21.91
C VAL A 59 -1.08 1.04 -20.72
N HIS A 60 -0.96 0.27 -19.63
CA HIS A 60 -1.79 0.45 -18.43
C HIS A 60 -0.96 0.37 -17.15
N LYS A 61 0.00 1.28 -16.96
CA LYS A 61 0.76 1.34 -15.70
C LYS A 61 -0.20 1.49 -14.53
N LEU A 62 0.07 0.78 -13.44
CA LEU A 62 -0.70 0.87 -12.20
C LEU A 62 0.18 1.43 -11.09
N VAL A 63 -0.40 1.61 -9.91
CA VAL A 63 0.32 2.02 -8.71
C VAL A 63 0.03 1.07 -7.56
N GLU A 64 1.03 0.85 -6.71
CA GLU A 64 0.97 0.03 -5.51
C GLU A 64 1.55 0.78 -4.31
N VAL A 65 1.09 0.43 -3.11
CA VAL A 65 1.58 1.04 -1.85
C VAL A 65 2.50 0.06 -1.15
N ASP A 66 3.68 0.53 -0.79
CA ASP A 66 4.54 -0.14 0.19
C ASP A 66 3.94 0.03 1.59
N LEU A 67 3.31 -1.04 2.08
CA LEU A 67 2.67 -1.07 3.39
C LEU A 67 3.67 -0.89 4.55
N THR A 68 4.96 -1.15 4.34
CA THR A 68 6.00 -1.03 5.37
C THR A 68 6.39 0.42 5.64
N LEU A 69 6.33 1.27 4.60
CA LEU A 69 6.65 2.69 4.66
C LEU A 69 5.41 3.57 4.82
N CYS A 70 4.22 3.04 4.54
CA CYS A 70 2.97 3.77 4.65
C CYS A 70 2.72 4.22 6.11
N ILE A 71 2.48 5.52 6.30
CA ILE A 71 2.21 6.13 7.61
C ILE A 71 0.70 6.28 7.91
N GLY A 72 -0.16 5.86 6.98
CA GLY A 72 -1.62 5.94 7.16
C GLY A 72 -2.19 7.37 7.14
N CYS A 73 -1.59 8.29 6.38
CA CYS A 73 -1.99 9.72 6.35
C CYS A 73 -3.27 10.05 5.55
N THR A 74 -3.85 9.06 4.86
CA THR A 74 -5.10 9.15 4.05
C THR A 74 -5.12 10.14 2.88
N LEU A 75 -4.04 10.88 2.62
CA LEU A 75 -3.99 11.86 1.53
C LEU A 75 -4.18 11.24 0.14
N CYS A 76 -3.56 10.09 -0.10
CA CYS A 76 -3.71 9.38 -1.38
C CYS A 76 -5.18 9.02 -1.67
N ALA A 77 -5.92 8.54 -0.67
CA ALA A 77 -7.33 8.20 -0.81
C ALA A 77 -8.19 9.43 -1.09
N LYS A 78 -7.89 10.57 -0.44
CA LYS A 78 -8.61 11.83 -0.64
C LYS A 78 -8.45 12.40 -2.06
N TYR A 79 -7.28 12.26 -2.66
CA TYR A 79 -6.98 12.84 -3.98
C TYR A 79 -7.12 11.86 -5.13
N CYS A 80 -7.48 10.60 -4.87
CA CYS A 80 -7.73 9.63 -5.92
C CYS A 80 -9.03 10.00 -6.65
N PRO A 81 -8.98 10.35 -7.95
CA PRO A 81 -10.20 10.69 -8.70
C PRO A 81 -11.09 9.48 -9.00
N TRP A 82 -10.55 8.27 -8.83
CA TRP A 82 -11.24 6.99 -9.08
C TRP A 82 -11.74 6.32 -7.80
N GLU A 83 -11.44 6.90 -6.63
CA GLU A 83 -11.84 6.38 -5.31
C GLU A 83 -11.44 4.90 -5.10
N THR A 84 -10.31 4.48 -5.67
CA THR A 84 -9.86 3.08 -5.66
C THR A 84 -9.00 2.71 -4.46
N ILE A 85 -8.71 3.68 -3.58
CA ILE A 85 -7.80 3.50 -2.45
C ILE A 85 -8.61 3.33 -1.17
N SER A 86 -8.50 2.15 -0.55
CA SER A 86 -9.15 1.83 0.71
C SER A 86 -8.19 2.01 1.88
N MET A 87 -8.64 2.66 2.94
CA MET A 87 -7.91 2.76 4.21
C MET A 87 -8.38 1.64 5.14
N LEU A 88 -7.54 0.63 5.32
CA LEU A 88 -7.87 -0.59 6.08
C LEU A 88 -7.03 -0.66 7.35
N GLU A 89 -7.49 -1.38 8.37
CA GLU A 89 -6.67 -1.60 9.57
C GLU A 89 -5.36 -2.30 9.23
N PHE A 90 -4.33 -2.06 10.05
CA PHE A 90 -2.97 -2.56 9.81
C PHE A 90 -2.94 -4.03 9.36
N ASN A 91 -3.62 -4.93 10.09
CA ASN A 91 -3.62 -6.36 9.77
C ASN A 91 -4.50 -6.71 8.57
N GLU A 92 -5.64 -6.02 8.41
CA GLU A 92 -6.55 -6.24 7.28
C GLU A 92 -5.92 -5.80 5.96
N ALA A 93 -5.17 -4.71 5.97
CA ALA A 93 -4.50 -4.17 4.81
C ALA A 93 -3.55 -5.16 4.15
N TYR A 94 -2.78 -5.94 4.93
CA TYR A 94 -1.92 -6.99 4.37
C TYR A 94 -2.72 -8.04 3.60
N ASN A 95 -3.79 -8.56 4.21
CA ASN A 95 -4.64 -9.57 3.57
C ASN A 95 -5.32 -9.03 2.30
N LYS A 96 -5.83 -7.79 2.35
CA LYS A 96 -6.51 -7.18 1.19
C LYS A 96 -5.57 -6.79 0.08
N ALA A 97 -4.35 -6.39 0.41
CA ALA A 97 -3.37 -6.06 -0.60
C ALA A 97 -2.90 -7.32 -1.34
N GLU A 98 -2.84 -8.50 -0.72
CA GLU A 98 -2.65 -9.78 -1.44
C GLU A 98 -3.78 -10.08 -2.45
N GLU A 99 -5.01 -9.68 -2.14
CA GLU A 99 -6.18 -9.90 -3.01
C GLU A 99 -6.26 -8.90 -4.17
N TRP A 100 -5.84 -7.65 -3.93
CA TRP A 100 -6.08 -6.53 -4.85
C TRP A 100 -4.85 -6.05 -5.61
N THR A 101 -3.65 -6.53 -5.29
CA THR A 101 -2.39 -6.09 -5.94
C THR A 101 -1.69 -7.22 -6.68
N ILE A 102 -1.22 -6.94 -7.89
CA ILE A 102 -0.53 -7.90 -8.78
C ILE A 102 0.90 -8.20 -8.30
N ARG A 103 1.58 -7.28 -7.60
CA ARG A 103 3.00 -7.44 -7.20
C ARG A 103 3.31 -7.41 -5.70
N THR A 104 2.32 -7.71 -4.87
CA THR A 104 2.49 -8.20 -3.48
C THR A 104 3.46 -7.39 -2.59
N VAL A 105 2.85 -6.58 -1.72
CA VAL A 105 3.14 -6.25 -0.30
C VAL A 105 4.42 -6.70 0.43
N LEU A 106 5.19 -7.70 0.02
CA LEU A 106 6.35 -8.16 0.78
C LEU A 106 7.57 -8.36 -0.11
N GLY A 107 8.37 -7.30 -0.23
CA GLY A 107 9.84 -7.33 -0.13
C GLY A 107 10.69 -8.19 -1.08
N GLU A 108 10.11 -9.07 -1.90
CA GLU A 108 10.81 -9.89 -2.88
C GLU A 108 10.01 -9.92 -4.17
N ILE A 109 10.71 -9.72 -5.28
CA ILE A 109 10.21 -9.93 -6.63
C ILE A 109 9.94 -11.44 -6.75
N VAL A 110 8.70 -11.88 -6.55
CA VAL A 110 8.32 -13.28 -6.81
C VAL A 110 7.46 -13.34 -8.07
N GLU A 111 7.96 -14.09 -9.04
CA GLU A 111 7.34 -14.46 -10.31
C GLU A 111 5.93 -15.06 -10.10
N PRO A 112 5.05 -15.00 -11.13
CA PRO A 112 3.61 -15.21 -11.00
C PRO A 112 3.25 -16.50 -10.24
N VAL A 113 2.47 -16.37 -9.16
CA VAL A 113 1.92 -17.53 -8.46
C VAL A 113 0.92 -18.22 -9.39
N PRO A 114 1.14 -19.50 -9.75
CA PRO A 114 0.18 -20.26 -10.55
C PRO A 114 -1.12 -20.48 -9.78
N THR A 115 -2.24 -20.32 -10.48
CA THR A 115 -3.65 -20.35 -10.04
C THR A 115 -4.13 -21.69 -9.44
N THR A 116 -3.33 -22.43 -8.68
CA THR A 116 -3.69 -23.80 -8.24
C THR A 116 -3.38 -24.13 -6.78
N ALA A 117 -3.24 -23.15 -5.89
CA ALA A 117 -3.15 -23.40 -4.44
C ALA A 117 -4.41 -22.90 -3.73
N GLY A 118 -5.18 -23.83 -3.18
CA GLY A 118 -6.54 -23.63 -2.72
C GLY A 118 -6.68 -22.66 -1.55
N ALA A 119 -7.79 -21.93 -1.58
CA ALA A 119 -8.32 -21.17 -0.47
C ALA A 119 -8.23 -21.95 0.85
N PRO A 120 -7.67 -21.38 1.94
CA PRO A 120 -7.78 -22.00 3.24
C PRO A 120 -9.23 -21.88 3.72
N ALA A 121 -9.85 -23.05 3.82
CA ALA A 121 -11.17 -23.25 4.41
C ALA A 121 -11.25 -22.60 5.80
N ARG A 122 -12.11 -21.60 5.95
CA ARG A 122 -12.58 -21.18 7.28
C ARG A 122 -13.41 -22.31 7.87
N ARG A 123 -12.77 -23.17 8.67
CA ARG A 123 -13.47 -24.08 9.59
C ARG A 123 -13.85 -23.31 10.86
N ALA A 124 -15.14 -22.97 10.90
CA ALA A 124 -16.13 -23.21 11.96
C ALA A 124 -15.83 -22.89 13.45
N ALA A 125 -16.91 -22.33 14.05
CA ALA A 125 -17.35 -22.34 15.45
C ALA A 125 -16.92 -21.12 16.30
N HIS A 126 -17.77 -20.41 17.05
CA HIS A 126 -19.08 -20.67 17.71
C HIS A 126 -19.94 -19.36 17.71
N ALA A 127 -21.27 -19.36 17.56
CA ALA A 127 -22.32 -19.58 18.60
C ALA A 127 -22.23 -18.50 19.73
N GLU A 128 -23.25 -17.73 20.17
CA GLU A 128 -24.72 -17.85 20.22
C GLU A 128 -25.41 -16.47 20.46
N ALA A 129 -26.73 -16.43 20.21
CA ALA A 129 -27.81 -15.72 20.91
C ALA A 129 -27.72 -14.21 21.20
N GLU A 130 -28.62 -13.42 20.59
CA GLU A 130 -29.97 -13.08 21.12
C GLU A 130 -30.93 -12.77 19.97
#